data_AF-A0A1I0ZT13-F1
#
_entry.id   AF-A0A1I0ZT13-F1
#
_cell.length_a   1.000
_cell.length_b   1.000
_cell.length_c   1.000
_cell.angle_alpha   90.00
_cell.angle_beta   90.00
_cell.angle_gamma   90.00
#
_symmetry.space_group_name_H-M   'P 1'
#
loop_
_entity.id
_entity.type
_entity.pdbx_description
1 polymer ?
#
loop_
_entity_poly.entity_id
_entity_poly.type
_entity_poly.pdbx_seq_one_letter_code
_entity_poly.pdbx_strand_id
1 'polypeptide(L)'
;MIWQPYLHLLSRRPRAIKYSNLYNQFPPIWTDYFKNCTEEEQKAAFRLLGRLLKNNDFELLNQALNLASAHGHPSADHIKHCFYTYGRIDSNLKVGRHYKTGLN
;
A
#
# COMPACT_ATOMS: atom_id res chain seq x y z
N MET A 1 -17.22 -7.42 -6.42
CA MET A 1 -16.39 -8.62 -6.12
C MET A 1 -15.45 -8.32 -4.97
N ILE A 2 -15.38 -9.20 -3.95
CA ILE A 2 -14.44 -9.10 -2.83
C ILE A 2 -13.12 -9.74 -3.29
N TRP A 3 -12.12 -8.91 -3.59
CA TRP A 3 -10.87 -9.34 -4.23
C TRP A 3 -9.70 -9.56 -3.26
N GLN A 4 -9.80 -9.02 -2.05
CA GLN A 4 -8.79 -9.11 -1.00
C GLN A 4 -8.33 -10.54 -0.66
N PRO A 5 -9.21 -11.57 -0.52
CA PRO A 5 -8.75 -12.93 -0.22
C PRO A 5 -7.89 -13.52 -1.35
N TYR A 6 -8.02 -12.98 -2.57
CA TYR A 6 -7.24 -13.42 -3.71
C TYR A 6 -5.83 -12.81 -3.75
N LEU A 7 -5.50 -11.80 -2.94
CA LEU A 7 -4.14 -11.23 -2.88
C LEU A 7 -3.05 -12.29 -2.70
N HIS A 8 -3.31 -13.31 -1.89
CA HIS A 8 -2.39 -14.43 -1.70
C HIS A 8 -2.24 -15.29 -2.97
N LEU A 9 -3.34 -15.57 -3.67
CA LEU A 9 -3.35 -16.29 -4.95
C LEU A 9 -2.65 -15.48 -6.05
N LEU A 10 -2.88 -14.18 -6.09
CA LEU A 10 -2.29 -13.23 -7.03
C LEU A 10 -0.79 -13.07 -6.82
N SER A 11 -0.33 -13.09 -5.56
CA SER A 11 1.10 -13.18 -5.25
C SER A 11 1.76 -14.44 -5.84
N ARG A 12 1.01 -15.53 -6.07
CA ARG A 12 1.56 -16.73 -6.71
C ARG A 12 1.52 -16.63 -8.23
N ARG A 13 0.48 -15.99 -8.79
CA ARG A 13 0.29 -15.80 -10.24
C ARG A 13 -0.10 -14.35 -10.59
N PRO A 14 0.85 -13.41 -10.62
CA PRO A 14 0.56 -11.99 -10.89
C PRO A 14 0.06 -11.75 -12.33
N ARG A 15 0.44 -12.61 -13.29
CA ARG A 15 -0.04 -12.54 -14.67
C ARG A 15 -1.57 -12.71 -14.82
N ALA A 16 -2.25 -13.34 -13.85
CA ALA A 16 -3.69 -13.52 -13.90
C ALA A 16 -4.46 -12.19 -13.77
N ILE A 17 -3.83 -11.14 -13.24
CA ILE A 17 -4.44 -9.84 -13.01
C ILE A 17 -4.61 -9.06 -14.31
N LYS A 18 -3.74 -9.25 -15.30
CA LYS A 18 -3.85 -8.59 -16.61
C LYS A 18 -5.20 -8.82 -17.29
N TYR A 19 -5.87 -9.93 -16.97
CA TYR A 19 -7.15 -10.33 -17.54
C TYR A 19 -8.33 -10.10 -16.60
N SER A 20 -8.08 -9.62 -15.39
CA SER A 20 -9.11 -9.38 -14.39
C SER A 20 -9.34 -7.89 -14.26
N ASN A 21 -10.60 -7.46 -14.13
CA ASN A 21 -11.00 -6.07 -13.87
C ASN A 21 -10.52 -5.54 -12.49
N LEU A 22 -9.53 -6.21 -11.89
CA LEU A 22 -9.00 -6.03 -10.57
C LEU A 22 -8.13 -4.77 -10.45
N TYR A 23 -7.40 -4.40 -11.52
CA TYR A 23 -6.63 -3.15 -11.53
C TYR A 23 -7.53 -1.92 -11.30
N ASN A 24 -8.81 -1.98 -11.66
CA ASN A 24 -9.77 -0.92 -11.38
C ASN A 24 -10.23 -0.85 -9.92
N GLN A 25 -9.93 -1.88 -9.12
CA GLN A 25 -10.25 -1.92 -7.69
C GLN A 25 -9.13 -1.32 -6.83
N PHE A 26 -7.94 -1.13 -7.41
CA PHE A 26 -6.83 -0.48 -6.73
C PHE A 26 -6.85 1.04 -6.97
N PRO A 27 -6.30 1.84 -6.05
CA PRO A 27 -6.03 3.25 -6.31
C PRO A 27 -5.13 3.41 -7.54
N PRO A 28 -5.30 4.49 -8.33
CA PRO A 28 -4.60 4.69 -9.59
C PRO A 28 -3.06 4.63 -9.43
N ILE A 29 -2.52 5.13 -8.32
CA ILE A 29 -1.08 5.11 -8.05
C ILE A 29 -0.51 3.69 -7.91
N TRP A 30 -1.29 2.75 -7.35
CA TRP A 30 -0.88 1.36 -7.22
C TRP A 30 -0.96 0.65 -8.55
N THR A 31 -2.02 0.91 -9.32
CA THR A 31 -2.18 0.37 -10.67
C THR A 31 -1.03 0.82 -11.57
N ASP A 32 -0.61 2.07 -11.49
CA ASP A 32 0.54 2.57 -12.22
C ASP A 32 1.86 1.93 -11.77
N TYR A 33 2.09 1.85 -10.45
CA TYR A 33 3.25 1.14 -9.89
C TYR A 33 3.33 -0.31 -10.38
N PHE A 34 2.21 -1.06 -10.34
CA PHE A 34 2.19 -2.44 -10.81
C PHE A 34 2.46 -2.57 -12.30
N LYS A 35 2.05 -1.60 -13.13
CA LYS A 35 2.35 -1.62 -14.57
C LYS A 35 3.84 -1.47 -14.87
N ASN A 36 4.56 -0.75 -14.01
CA ASN A 36 6.00 -0.52 -14.12
C ASN A 36 6.85 -1.58 -13.40
N CYS A 37 6.27 -2.36 -12.49
CA CYS A 37 6.94 -3.46 -11.79
C CYS A 37 7.17 -4.70 -12.67
N THR A 38 8.31 -5.36 -12.43
CA THR A 38 8.59 -6.73 -12.90
C THR A 38 7.70 -7.77 -12.21
N GLU A 39 7.67 -9.00 -12.73
CA GLU A 39 6.84 -10.06 -12.17
C GLU A 39 7.19 -10.37 -10.70
N GLU A 40 8.48 -10.34 -10.34
CA GLU A 40 8.94 -10.59 -8.97
C GLU A 40 8.53 -9.47 -8.02
N GLU A 41 8.64 -8.22 -8.46
CA GLU A 41 8.22 -7.05 -7.69
C GLU A 41 6.71 -7.02 -7.49
N GLN A 42 5.93 -7.35 -8.53
CA GLN A 42 4.49 -7.52 -8.40
C GLN A 42 4.16 -8.58 -7.34
N LYS A 43 4.83 -9.75 -7.35
CA LYS A 43 4.63 -10.79 -6.31
C LYS A 43 4.92 -10.24 -4.92
N ALA A 44 6.01 -9.51 -4.75
CA ALA A 44 6.40 -8.94 -3.46
C ALA A 44 5.39 -7.89 -2.98
N ALA A 45 4.95 -7.00 -3.86
CA ALA A 45 3.97 -5.97 -3.57
C ALA A 45 2.57 -6.54 -3.26
N PHE A 46 2.11 -7.59 -3.96
CA PHE A 46 0.86 -8.27 -3.60
C PHE A 46 0.94 -8.97 -2.24
N ARG A 47 2.09 -9.58 -1.88
CA ARG A 47 2.30 -10.13 -0.53
C ARG A 47 2.28 -9.06 0.54
N LEU A 48 2.82 -7.89 0.22
CA LEU A 48 2.85 -6.76 1.13
C LEU A 48 1.43 -6.24 1.37
N LEU A 49 0.69 -5.96 0.29
CA LEU A 49 -0.71 -5.55 0.38
C LEU A 49 -1.55 -6.58 1.14
N GLY A 50 -1.42 -7.88 0.84
CA GLY A 50 -2.13 -8.92 1.57
C GLY A 50 -1.82 -8.99 3.07
N ARG A 51 -0.67 -8.48 3.51
CA ARG A 51 -0.28 -8.40 4.93
C ARG A 51 -0.69 -7.09 5.61
N LEU A 52 -0.59 -5.97 4.89
CA LEU A 52 -0.76 -4.64 5.46
C LEU A 52 -2.16 -4.07 5.26
N LEU A 53 -2.83 -4.41 4.16
CA LEU A 53 -4.17 -3.94 3.82
C LEU A 53 -5.17 -4.61 4.78
N LYS A 54 -5.60 -3.85 5.79
CA LYS A 54 -6.69 -4.22 6.70
C LYS A 54 -7.90 -3.37 6.36
N ASN A 55 -9.09 -3.97 6.31
CA ASN A 55 -10.37 -3.27 6.08
C ASN A 55 -10.45 -2.43 4.79
N ASN A 56 -9.67 -2.76 3.76
CA ASN A 56 -9.61 -2.00 2.50
C ASN A 56 -9.06 -0.57 2.64
N ASP A 57 -8.32 -0.29 3.70
CA ASP A 57 -7.79 1.04 3.98
C ASP A 57 -6.47 1.29 3.22
N PHE A 58 -6.57 2.06 2.15
CA PHE A 58 -5.44 2.39 1.28
C PHE A 58 -4.77 3.71 1.62
N GLU A 59 -5.30 4.52 2.54
CA GLU A 59 -4.76 5.87 2.78
C GLU A 59 -3.29 5.84 3.18
N LEU A 60 -2.96 5.05 4.21
CA LEU A 60 -1.58 4.88 4.69
C LEU A 60 -0.67 4.23 3.64
N LEU A 61 -1.19 3.23 2.92
CA LEU A 61 -0.45 2.54 1.86
C LEU A 61 -0.13 3.47 0.69
N ASN A 62 -1.06 4.35 0.34
CA ASN A 62 -0.90 5.31 -0.74
C ASN A 62 0.17 6.35 -0.38
N GLN A 63 0.13 6.86 0.85
CA GLN A 63 1.16 7.79 1.32
C GLN A 63 2.54 7.13 1.38
N ALA A 64 2.61 5.90 1.90
CA ALA A 64 3.86 5.15 1.95
C ALA A 64 4.45 4.92 0.54
N LEU A 65 3.62 4.57 -0.45
CA LEU A 65 4.04 4.39 -1.83
C LEU A 65 4.53 5.71 -2.45
N ASN A 66 3.82 6.81 -2.24
CA ASN A 66 4.24 8.13 -2.73
C ASN A 66 5.60 8.56 -2.15
N LEU A 67 5.79 8.38 -0.84
CA LEU A 67 7.06 8.68 -0.17
C LEU A 67 8.20 7.79 -0.69
N ALA A 68 7.94 6.50 -0.84
CA ALA A 68 8.92 5.56 -1.35
C ALA A 68 9.27 5.86 -2.83
N SER A 69 8.29 6.29 -3.62
CA SER A 69 8.47 6.62 -5.05
C SER A 69 9.13 7.98 -5.29
N ALA A 70 9.32 8.79 -4.25
CA ALA A 70 9.93 10.12 -4.37
C ALA A 70 11.37 10.09 -4.93
N HIS A 71 12.07 8.96 -4.78
CA HIS A 71 13.46 8.78 -5.23
C HIS A 71 13.62 7.81 -6.41
N GLY A 72 12.52 7.39 -7.04
CA GLY A 72 12.54 6.44 -8.17
C GLY A 72 11.57 5.30 -7.96
N HIS A 73 11.85 4.14 -8.54
CA HIS A 73 11.01 2.95 -8.44
C HIS A 73 11.25 2.21 -7.10
N PRO A 74 10.31 2.24 -6.14
CA PRO A 74 10.57 1.67 -4.83
C PRO A 74 10.35 0.16 -4.82
N SER A 75 11.24 -0.56 -4.15
CA SER A 75 11.04 -1.97 -3.81
C SER A 75 9.94 -2.14 -2.77
N ALA A 76 9.27 -3.30 -2.76
CA ALA A 76 8.23 -3.63 -1.78
C ALA A 76 8.71 -3.48 -0.32
N ASP A 77 9.99 -3.76 -0.03
CA ASP A 77 10.54 -3.59 1.31
C ASP A 77 10.67 -2.10 1.70
N HIS A 78 10.98 -1.24 0.74
CA HIS A 78 11.04 0.21 0.94
C HIS A 78 9.65 0.78 1.24
N ILE A 79 8.63 0.36 0.49
CA ILE A 79 7.24 0.73 0.72
C ILE A 79 6.79 0.28 2.12
N LYS A 80 7.16 -0.95 2.51
CA LYS A 80 6.91 -1.49 3.85
C LYS A 80 7.54 -0.62 4.93
N HIS A 81 8.80 -0.23 4.76
CA HIS A 81 9.50 0.63 5.71
C HIS A 81 8.83 2.00 5.84
N CYS A 82 8.49 2.65 4.72
CA CYS A 82 7.73 3.90 4.72
C CYS A 82 6.37 3.75 5.42
N PHE A 83 5.66 2.64 5.20
CA PHE A 83 4.37 2.37 5.84
C PHE A 83 4.49 2.27 7.36
N TYR A 84 5.45 1.52 7.89
CA TYR A 84 5.64 1.42 9.34
C TYR A 84 6.10 2.75 9.96
N THR A 85 6.99 3.47 9.27
CA THR A 85 7.46 4.77 9.72
C THR A 85 6.32 5.78 9.76
N TYR A 86 5.51 5.85 8.71
CA TYR A 86 4.38 6.78 8.63
C TYR A 86 3.23 6.38 9.55
N GLY A 87 2.89 5.09 9.66
CA GLY A 87 1.88 4.59 10.60
C GLY A 87 2.25 4.85 12.06
N ARG A 88 3.55 4.80 12.39
CA ARG A 88 4.07 5.21 13.71
C ARG A 88 3.92 6.72 13.93
N ILE A 89 4.15 7.53 12.90
CA ILE A 89 3.96 8.99 12.96
C ILE A 89 2.48 9.34 13.08
N ASP A 90 1.55 8.73 12.33
CA ASP A 90 0.10 8.96 12.46
C ASP A 90 -0.40 8.63 13.87
N SER A 91 0.06 7.51 14.44
CA SER A 91 -0.25 7.13 15.83
C SER A 91 0.24 8.17 16.83
N ASN A 92 1.45 8.73 16.62
CA ASN A 92 1.99 9.81 17.46
C ASN A 92 1.28 11.15 17.22
N LEU A 93 0.83 11.44 16.00
CA LEU A 93 0.11 12.67 15.65
C LEU A 93 -1.32 12.68 16.22
N LYS A 94 -1.95 11.51 16.37
CA LYS A 94 -3.25 11.36 17.04
C LYS A 94 -3.15 11.54 18.57
N VAL A 95 -2.08 11.05 19.18
CA VAL A 95 -1.77 11.33 20.61
C VAL A 95 -1.41 12.82 20.81
N GLY A 96 -0.77 13.43 19.81
CA GLY A 96 -0.38 14.85 19.81
C GLY A 96 -1.53 15.87 19.72
N ARG A 97 -2.71 15.46 19.23
CA ARG A 97 -3.88 16.35 19.08
C ARG A 97 -4.79 16.42 20.29
N HIS A 98 -4.50 15.68 21.37
CA HIS A 98 -5.33 15.66 22.58
C HIS A 98 -4.90 16.63 23.68
N TYR A 99 -3.89 17.50 23.46
CA TYR A 99 -3.40 18.44 24.48
C TYR A 99 -3.47 19.93 24.12
N LYS A 100 -4.26 20.34 23.11
CA LYS A 100 -4.50 21.78 22.85
C LYS A 100 -5.98 22.13 22.67
N THR A 101 -6.77 21.90 23.72
CA THR A 101 -8.02 22.65 23.91
C THR A 101 -8.19 22.93 25.41
N GLY A 102 -7.67 24.06 25.87
CA GLY A 102 -7.76 24.42 27.28
C GLY A 102 -6.85 25.58 27.66
N LEU A 103 -6.89 26.68 26.90
CA LEU A 103 -6.46 28.01 27.35
C LEU A 103 -6.87 29.04 26.29
N ASN A 104 -8.13 29.47 26.37
CA ASN A 104 -8.52 30.87 26.19
C ASN A 104 -9.89 31.09 26.83
#